data_AF-A0A9D4C9Y2-F1
#
_entry.id   AF-A0A9D4C9Y2-F1
#
_cell.length_a   1.000
_cell.length_b   1.000
_cell.length_c   1.000
_cell.angle_alpha   90.00
_cell.angle_beta   90.00
_cell.angle_gamma   90.00
#
_symmetry.space_group_name_H-M   'P 1'
#
loop_
_entity.id
_entity.type
_entity.pdbx_description
1 polymer ?
#
loop_
_entity_poly.entity_id
_entity_poly.type
_entity_poly.pdbx_seq_one_letter_code
_entity_poly.pdbx_strand_id
1 'polypeptide(L)'
;MGVSMNFSFRSMLKRRKSRAAILWKVVRRSALLFAFGIVMNTNWGPVDLRKLRIPGVLQRLSLCYLLVAAMETVFATADDRGKEKPWAWCRDVIYLLPEWLLSLSMLAVYLALTFALPVPGCPTGYIGPGGLHEGKTHVRCTGGAAGYIDRLVLGDSHIYGNPTPKAIYQTEAPYDPEGILGTLSAAFLCFLGLQVHHIRSQFCWTCVHDIPGPQRAPRPSSFLGASYGCYRGRVM
;
A
#
# COMPACT_ATOMS: atom_id res chain seq x y z
N MET A 1 5.18 4.92 -1.73
CA MET A 1 5.41 3.49 -2.07
C MET A 1 4.85 3.12 -3.45
N GLY A 2 3.61 3.46 -3.79
CA GLY A 2 3.00 3.06 -5.08
C GLY A 2 3.77 3.46 -6.36
N VAL A 3 4.31 4.68 -6.44
CA VAL A 3 5.04 5.15 -7.63
C VAL A 3 6.38 4.43 -7.83
N SER A 4 7.13 4.18 -6.75
CA SER A 4 8.46 3.54 -6.80
C SER A 4 8.38 2.05 -7.12
N MET A 5 7.26 1.43 -6.73
CA MET A 5 6.93 0.05 -7.00
C MET A 5 6.85 -0.26 -8.49
N ASN A 6 6.16 0.59 -9.25
CA ASN A 6 5.98 0.43 -10.69
C ASN A 6 7.30 0.38 -11.47
N PHE A 7 8.26 1.24 -11.09
CA PHE A 7 9.60 1.23 -11.67
C PHE A 7 10.31 -0.12 -11.49
N SER A 8 10.19 -0.71 -10.29
CA SER A 8 10.78 -2.02 -9.99
C SER A 8 10.10 -3.13 -10.80
N PHE A 9 8.77 -3.12 -10.91
CA PHE A 9 8.03 -4.12 -11.68
C PHE A 9 8.30 -4.05 -13.18
N ARG A 10 8.31 -2.85 -13.76
CA ARG A 10 8.68 -2.65 -15.18
C ARG A 10 10.07 -3.20 -15.50
N SER A 11 11.05 -2.97 -14.63
CA SER A 11 12.40 -3.53 -14.79
C SER A 11 12.41 -5.06 -14.75
N MET A 12 11.56 -5.67 -13.90
CA MET A 12 11.46 -7.14 -13.77
C MET A 12 10.69 -7.79 -14.93
N LEU A 13 9.62 -7.16 -15.41
CA LEU A 13 8.83 -7.62 -16.56
C LEU A 13 9.65 -7.58 -17.86
N LYS A 14 10.44 -6.52 -18.07
CA LYS A 14 11.37 -6.41 -19.23
C LYS A 14 12.39 -7.54 -19.28
N ARG A 15 12.73 -8.14 -18.13
CA ARG A 15 13.69 -9.25 -18.02
C ARG A 15 13.03 -10.63 -18.17
N ARG A 16 11.75 -10.70 -18.60
CA ARG A 16 10.96 -11.95 -18.79
C ARG A 16 11.08 -12.94 -17.62
N LYS A 17 11.14 -12.44 -16.38
CA LYS A 17 11.14 -13.33 -15.20
C LYS A 17 9.76 -13.96 -15.04
N SER A 18 9.72 -15.23 -14.64
CA SER A 18 8.45 -15.90 -14.33
C SER A 18 7.69 -15.15 -13.24
N ARG A 19 6.36 -15.10 -13.34
CA ARG A 19 5.50 -14.42 -12.36
C ARG A 19 5.74 -14.94 -10.94
N ALA A 20 5.96 -16.25 -10.80
CA ALA A 20 6.30 -16.87 -9.51
C ALA A 20 7.62 -16.35 -8.92
N ALA A 21 8.67 -16.15 -9.74
CA ALA A 21 9.94 -15.61 -9.26
C ALA A 21 9.81 -14.13 -8.82
N ILE A 22 8.94 -13.37 -9.48
CA ILE A 22 8.63 -12.00 -9.09
C ILE A 22 7.86 -11.99 -7.76
N LEU A 23 6.82 -12.81 -7.63
CA LEU A 23 6.01 -12.94 -6.42
C LEU A 23 6.87 -13.38 -5.22
N TRP A 24 7.75 -14.38 -5.41
CA TRP A 24 8.67 -14.83 -4.36
C TRP A 24 9.59 -13.70 -3.87
N LYS A 25 10.09 -12.88 -4.80
CA LYS A 25 10.94 -11.73 -4.45
C LYS A 25 10.17 -10.67 -3.65
N VAL A 26 8.91 -10.43 -4.01
CA VAL A 26 8.01 -9.54 -3.27
C VAL A 26 7.80 -10.07 -1.86
N VAL A 27 7.37 -11.32 -1.73
CA VAL A 27 7.12 -11.98 -0.44
C VAL A 27 8.36 -11.92 0.46
N ARG A 28 9.54 -12.26 -0.08
CA ARG A 28 10.81 -12.19 0.67
C ARG A 28 11.10 -10.77 1.16
N ARG A 29 10.88 -9.74 0.33
CA ARG A 29 11.09 -8.34 0.74
C ARG A 29 10.09 -7.90 1.80
N SER A 30 8.82 -8.25 1.65
CA SER A 30 7.79 -7.94 2.63
C SER A 30 8.07 -8.64 3.96
N ALA A 31 8.48 -9.91 3.95
CA ALA A 31 8.85 -10.66 5.14
C ALA A 31 10.05 -10.06 5.87
N LEU A 32 11.08 -9.62 5.14
CA LEU A 32 12.25 -8.94 5.73
C LEU A 32 11.86 -7.60 6.38
N LEU A 33 11.01 -6.80 5.73
CA LEU A 33 10.52 -5.54 6.30
C LEU A 33 9.65 -5.77 7.54
N PHE A 34 8.81 -6.81 7.51
CA PHE A 34 7.97 -7.19 8.63
C PHE A 34 8.81 -7.66 9.83
N ALA A 35 9.80 -8.52 9.58
CA ALA A 35 10.74 -8.99 10.60
C ALA A 35 11.56 -7.82 11.20
N PHE A 36 12.04 -6.91 10.37
CA PHE A 36 12.73 -5.72 10.83
C PHE A 36 11.83 -4.82 11.71
N GLY A 37 10.55 -4.69 11.35
CA GLY A 37 9.55 -4.01 12.17
C GLY A 37 9.37 -4.64 13.55
N ILE A 38 9.31 -5.98 13.62
CA ILE A 38 9.24 -6.72 14.90
C ILE A 38 10.50 -6.52 15.74
N VAL A 39 11.68 -6.61 15.12
CA VAL A 39 12.97 -6.43 15.82
C VAL A 39 13.08 -5.02 16.39
N MET A 40 12.73 -3.99 15.62
CA MET A 40 12.74 -2.60 16.11
C MET A 40 11.75 -2.36 17.24
N ASN A 41 10.59 -3.01 17.19
CA ASN A 41 9.56 -2.87 18.21
C ASN A 41 9.91 -3.64 19.50
N THR A 42 10.81 -4.62 19.40
CA THR A 42 11.43 -5.26 20.57
C THR A 42 12.56 -4.34 21.05
N ASN A 43 12.24 -3.36 21.90
CA ASN A 43 13.27 -2.59 22.60
C ASN A 43 14.30 -3.57 23.19
N TRP A 44 15.58 -3.22 23.14
CA TRP A 44 16.78 -4.03 23.46
C TRP A 44 16.87 -4.61 24.90
N GLY A 45 15.76 -4.75 25.62
CA GLY A 45 15.63 -5.40 26.93
C GLY A 45 15.08 -6.84 26.84
N PRO A 46 14.83 -7.50 27.97
CA PRO A 46 14.37 -8.90 28.01
C PRO A 46 13.06 -9.08 27.24
N VAL A 47 13.09 -10.00 26.26
CA VAL A 47 12.03 -10.18 25.27
C VAL A 47 10.84 -10.93 25.88
N ASP A 48 9.93 -10.19 26.52
CA ASP A 48 8.61 -10.71 26.87
C ASP A 48 7.75 -10.80 25.60
N LEU A 49 7.82 -11.95 24.91
CA LEU A 49 7.00 -12.24 23.71
C LEU A 49 5.49 -12.04 23.95
N ARG A 50 5.05 -12.09 25.22
CA ARG A 50 3.65 -11.88 25.62
C ARG A 50 3.19 -10.42 25.60
N LYS A 51 4.10 -9.43 25.60
CA LYS A 51 3.78 -7.99 25.57
C LYS A 51 4.26 -7.28 24.31
N LEU A 52 4.67 -8.06 23.31
CA LEU A 52 5.26 -7.53 22.09
C LEU A 52 4.18 -6.87 21.23
N ARG A 53 4.36 -5.58 20.91
CA ARG A 53 3.47 -4.84 20.02
C ARG A 53 3.56 -5.39 18.58
N ILE A 54 2.52 -6.05 18.11
CA ILE A 54 2.49 -6.63 16.75
C ILE A 54 2.24 -5.56 15.67
N PRO A 55 1.26 -4.63 15.82
CA PRO A 55 0.98 -3.63 14.81
C PRO A 55 1.98 -2.46 14.88
N GLY A 56 2.41 -2.00 13.71
CA GLY A 56 3.32 -0.86 13.60
C GLY A 56 3.46 -0.39 12.15
N VAL A 57 4.06 0.79 11.99
CA VAL A 57 4.16 1.47 10.69
C VAL A 57 4.89 0.61 9.67
N LEU A 58 5.98 -0.06 10.06
CA LEU A 58 6.73 -0.93 9.15
C LEU A 58 5.92 -2.18 8.75
N GLN A 59 5.20 -2.79 9.68
CA GLN A 59 4.33 -3.93 9.40
C GLN A 59 3.23 -3.53 8.41
N ARG A 60 2.55 -2.41 8.66
CA ARG A 60 1.52 -1.87 7.75
C ARG A 60 2.08 -1.59 6.37
N LEU A 61 3.22 -0.91 6.27
CA LEU A 61 3.87 -0.64 4.99
C LEU A 61 4.26 -1.93 4.25
N SER A 62 4.73 -2.95 4.96
CA SER A 62 5.09 -4.25 4.39
C SER A 62 3.87 -5.01 3.85
N LEU A 63 2.74 -4.98 4.58
CA LEU A 63 1.48 -5.60 4.18
C LEU A 63 0.84 -4.87 2.99
N CYS A 64 0.76 -3.54 3.04
CA CYS A 64 0.26 -2.74 1.92
C CYS A 64 1.10 -2.97 0.65
N TYR A 65 2.43 -3.03 0.79
CA TYR A 65 3.32 -3.37 -0.33
C TYR A 65 3.04 -4.79 -0.86
N LEU A 66 2.92 -5.78 0.02
CA LEU A 66 2.63 -7.17 -0.38
C LEU A 66 1.31 -7.28 -1.14
N LEU A 67 0.24 -6.66 -0.63
CA LEU A 67 -1.10 -6.71 -1.23
C LEU A 67 -1.13 -6.08 -2.62
N VAL A 68 -0.64 -4.84 -2.74
CA VAL A 68 -0.63 -4.14 -4.04
C VAL A 68 0.31 -4.84 -5.02
N ALA A 69 1.43 -5.39 -4.55
CA ALA A 69 2.40 -6.12 -5.39
C ALA A 69 1.83 -7.40 -5.92
N ALA A 70 1.23 -8.21 -5.05
CA ALA A 70 0.65 -9.48 -5.43
C ALA A 70 -0.46 -9.25 -6.45
N MET A 71 -1.35 -8.29 -6.18
CA MET A 71 -2.41 -7.88 -7.10
C MET A 71 -1.83 -7.48 -8.47
N GLU A 72 -0.90 -6.52 -8.52
CA GLU A 72 -0.27 -6.09 -9.78
C GLU A 72 0.40 -7.28 -10.49
N THR A 73 1.11 -8.18 -9.80
CA THR A 73 1.77 -9.32 -10.46
C THR A 73 0.83 -10.36 -11.04
N VAL A 74 -0.35 -10.55 -10.43
CA VAL A 74 -1.36 -11.51 -10.88
C VAL A 74 -2.09 -10.97 -12.10
N PHE A 75 -2.46 -9.69 -12.07
CA PHE A 75 -3.22 -9.04 -13.13
C PHE A 75 -2.35 -8.40 -14.22
N ALA A 76 -1.04 -8.22 -13.99
CA ALA A 76 -0.12 -7.72 -15.00
C ALA A 76 -0.07 -8.66 -16.22
N THR A 77 -0.67 -8.20 -17.29
CA THR A 77 -0.48 -8.74 -18.64
C THR A 77 0.89 -8.32 -19.15
N ALA A 78 1.56 -9.23 -19.87
CA ALA A 78 2.79 -8.90 -20.57
C ALA A 78 2.48 -7.79 -21.59
N ASP A 79 3.28 -6.75 -21.52
CA ASP A 79 3.01 -5.47 -22.14
C ASP A 79 3.17 -5.51 -23.68
N ASP A 80 2.08 -5.70 -24.42
CA ASP A 80 2.02 -5.53 -25.89
C ASP A 80 1.88 -4.04 -26.29
N ARG A 81 2.68 -3.16 -25.67
CA ARG A 81 2.70 -1.69 -25.91
C ARG A 81 3.35 -1.28 -27.25
N GLY A 82 3.14 -2.05 -28.30
CA GLY A 82 3.63 -1.78 -29.66
C GLY A 82 2.57 -1.30 -30.65
N LYS A 83 1.29 -1.20 -30.25
CA LYS A 83 0.21 -0.79 -31.16
C LYS A 83 -0.45 0.50 -30.69
N GLU A 84 0.02 1.62 -31.25
CA GLU A 84 -0.64 2.92 -31.13
C GLU A 84 -2.09 2.80 -31.59
N LYS A 85 -3.03 3.13 -30.71
CA LYS A 85 -4.46 3.19 -31.03
C LYS A 85 -5.07 4.44 -30.38
N PRO A 86 -6.00 5.13 -31.06
CA PRO A 86 -6.51 6.45 -30.65
C PRO A 86 -7.33 6.49 -29.34
N TRP A 87 -7.60 5.34 -28.71
CA TRP A 87 -8.36 5.21 -27.45
C TRP A 87 -7.53 4.56 -26.32
N ALA A 88 -6.22 4.74 -26.32
CA ALA A 88 -5.30 4.10 -25.36
C ALA A 88 -5.72 4.33 -23.90
N TRP A 89 -6.14 5.55 -23.53
CA TRP A 89 -6.54 5.89 -22.17
C TRP A 89 -7.78 5.11 -21.67
N CYS A 90 -8.85 5.01 -22.46
CA CYS A 90 -10.02 4.19 -22.11
C CYS A 90 -9.68 2.71 -22.05
N ARG A 91 -8.87 2.23 -23.01
CA ARG A 91 -8.50 0.83 -23.11
C ARG A 91 -7.71 0.38 -21.88
N ASP A 92 -6.76 1.19 -21.41
CA ASP A 92 -5.94 0.86 -20.25
C ASP A 92 -6.76 0.90 -18.95
N VAL A 93 -7.72 1.83 -18.82
CA VAL A 93 -8.68 1.80 -17.70
C VAL A 93 -9.53 0.52 -17.71
N ILE A 94 -9.97 0.06 -18.88
CA ILE A 94 -10.76 -1.19 -19.01
C ILE A 94 -9.90 -2.43 -18.74
N TYR A 95 -8.64 -2.47 -19.18
CA TYR A 95 -7.75 -3.60 -18.89
C TYR A 95 -7.35 -3.67 -17.40
N LEU A 96 -7.27 -2.52 -16.72
CA LEU A 96 -6.99 -2.45 -15.29
C LEU A 96 -8.27 -2.54 -14.43
N LEU A 97 -9.45 -2.64 -15.05
CA LEU A 97 -10.73 -2.79 -14.36
C LEU A 97 -10.72 -3.87 -13.26
N PRO A 98 -10.19 -5.10 -13.45
CA PRO A 98 -10.14 -6.08 -12.37
C PRO A 98 -9.29 -5.62 -11.18
N GLU A 99 -8.19 -4.89 -11.40
CA GLU A 99 -7.38 -4.31 -10.32
C GLU A 99 -8.14 -3.21 -9.58
N TRP A 100 -8.89 -2.37 -10.31
CA TRP A 100 -9.75 -1.34 -9.76
C TRP A 100 -10.88 -1.94 -8.93
N LEU A 101 -11.57 -2.96 -9.45
CA LEU A 101 -12.64 -3.65 -8.73
C LEU A 101 -12.14 -4.28 -7.44
N LEU A 102 -10.95 -4.91 -7.45
CA LEU A 102 -10.35 -5.49 -6.26
C LEU A 102 -9.92 -4.42 -5.24
N SER A 103 -9.37 -3.30 -5.71
CA SER A 103 -8.95 -2.20 -4.82
C SER A 103 -10.15 -1.47 -4.20
N LEU A 104 -11.20 -1.24 -5.00
CA LEU A 104 -12.45 -0.65 -4.55
C LEU A 104 -13.20 -1.61 -3.62
N SER A 105 -13.14 -2.92 -3.84
CA SER A 105 -13.75 -3.89 -2.92
C SER A 105 -13.04 -3.90 -1.56
N MET A 106 -11.71 -3.80 -1.50
CA MET A 106 -10.99 -3.62 -0.23
C MET A 106 -11.41 -2.35 0.50
N LEU A 107 -11.58 -1.23 -0.22
CA LEU A 107 -12.08 0.01 0.36
C LEU A 107 -13.54 -0.10 0.83
N ALA A 108 -14.39 -0.76 0.05
CA ALA A 108 -15.78 -1.01 0.41
C ALA A 108 -15.88 -1.88 1.67
N VAL A 109 -15.05 -2.93 1.78
CA VAL A 109 -14.95 -3.76 2.99
C VAL A 109 -14.49 -2.91 4.18
N TYR A 110 -13.48 -2.06 4.01
CA TYR A 110 -13.04 -1.13 5.06
C TYR A 110 -14.17 -0.23 5.55
N LEU A 111 -14.93 0.39 4.63
CA LEU A 111 -16.05 1.26 4.96
C LEU A 111 -17.21 0.49 5.61
N ALA A 112 -17.56 -0.67 5.07
CA ALA A 112 -18.60 -1.53 5.61
C ALA A 112 -18.27 -1.97 7.04
N LEU A 113 -17.04 -2.42 7.30
CA LEU A 113 -16.61 -2.78 8.65
C LEU A 113 -16.56 -1.57 9.59
N THR A 114 -16.19 -0.39 9.09
CA THR A 114 -16.12 0.83 9.93
C THR A 114 -17.51 1.31 10.34
N PHE A 115 -18.50 1.28 9.44
CA PHE A 115 -19.81 1.90 9.65
C PHE A 115 -20.94 0.92 9.97
N ALA A 116 -20.89 -0.32 9.47
CA ALA A 116 -21.97 -1.30 9.61
C ALA A 116 -21.72 -2.36 10.70
N LEU A 117 -20.51 -2.46 11.27
CA LEU A 117 -20.22 -3.43 12.32
C LEU A 117 -20.83 -2.97 13.66
N PRO A 118 -21.78 -3.72 14.26
CA PRO A 118 -22.31 -3.39 15.58
C PRO A 118 -21.29 -3.77 16.65
N VAL A 119 -20.77 -2.77 17.37
CA VAL A 119 -19.84 -2.96 18.49
C VAL A 119 -20.65 -2.95 19.79
N PRO A 120 -20.48 -3.94 20.69
CA PRO A 120 -21.23 -3.98 21.94
C PRO A 120 -20.93 -2.74 22.80
N GLY A 121 -21.97 -1.99 23.15
CA GLY A 121 -21.86 -0.81 24.01
C GLY A 121 -21.46 0.51 23.31
N CYS A 122 -21.40 0.54 21.98
CA CYS A 122 -21.07 1.72 21.18
C CYS A 122 -22.09 1.96 20.06
N PRO A 123 -22.34 3.22 19.65
CA PRO A 123 -23.17 3.51 18.50
C PRO A 123 -22.49 3.04 17.21
N THR A 124 -23.28 2.61 16.24
CA THR A 124 -22.79 2.19 14.92
C THR A 124 -22.11 3.36 14.21
N GLY A 125 -20.91 3.12 13.65
CA GLY A 125 -20.14 4.15 12.94
C GLY A 125 -19.36 5.12 13.84
N TYR A 126 -19.18 4.82 15.13
CA TYR A 126 -18.33 5.61 16.01
C TYR A 126 -16.85 5.53 15.60
N ILE A 127 -16.18 6.68 15.43
CA ILE A 127 -14.73 6.77 15.10
C ILE A 127 -13.97 7.58 16.19
N GLY A 128 -14.66 7.96 17.26
CA GLY A 128 -14.11 8.85 18.27
C GLY A 128 -13.08 8.21 19.21
N PRO A 129 -12.46 9.04 20.07
CA PRO A 129 -11.46 8.59 21.04
C PRO A 129 -12.06 7.76 22.19
N GLY A 130 -13.38 7.78 22.42
CA GLY A 130 -13.99 7.19 23.62
C GLY A 130 -13.58 7.90 24.91
N GLY A 131 -13.69 7.22 26.05
CA GLY A 131 -13.27 7.74 27.36
C GLY A 131 -14.17 8.86 27.88
N LEU A 132 -13.58 10.01 28.24
CA LEU A 132 -14.28 11.23 28.68
C LEU A 132 -15.07 11.94 27.58
N HIS A 133 -14.95 11.49 26.33
CA HIS A 133 -15.71 12.04 25.23
C HIS A 133 -17.22 11.87 25.46
N GLU A 134 -18.01 12.90 25.15
CA GLU A 134 -19.47 12.93 25.36
C GLU A 134 -19.94 12.57 26.78
N GLY A 135 -19.19 12.99 27.80
CA GLY A 135 -19.63 12.84 29.20
C GLY A 135 -19.54 11.41 29.74
N LYS A 136 -18.57 10.60 29.24
CA LYS A 136 -18.31 9.20 29.67
C LYS A 136 -19.36 8.17 29.24
N THR A 137 -20.19 8.47 28.24
CA THR A 137 -21.17 7.50 27.70
C THR A 137 -20.49 6.32 26.97
N HIS A 138 -19.29 6.52 26.42
CA HIS A 138 -18.61 5.55 25.55
C HIS A 138 -17.15 5.28 25.94
N VAL A 139 -16.93 4.91 27.21
CA VAL A 139 -15.57 4.76 27.81
C VAL A 139 -14.72 3.68 27.13
N ARG A 140 -15.34 2.55 26.69
CA ARG A 140 -14.64 1.39 26.08
C ARG A 140 -14.69 1.36 24.55
N CYS A 141 -15.15 2.44 23.93
CA CYS A 141 -15.35 2.56 22.49
C CYS A 141 -14.18 3.21 21.74
N THR A 142 -12.98 3.27 22.35
CA THR A 142 -11.81 3.91 21.74
C THR A 142 -11.50 3.30 20.36
N GLY A 143 -11.55 4.14 19.33
CA GLY A 143 -11.30 3.72 17.94
C GLY A 143 -12.45 2.93 17.30
N GLY A 144 -13.60 2.83 17.96
CA GLY A 144 -14.82 2.21 17.43
C GLY A 144 -14.62 0.79 16.90
N ALA A 145 -15.14 0.53 15.70
CA ALA A 145 -15.05 -0.76 15.04
C ALA A 145 -13.59 -1.17 14.73
N ALA A 146 -12.73 -0.22 14.36
CA ALA A 146 -11.32 -0.49 14.08
C ALA A 146 -10.61 -1.01 15.34
N GLY A 147 -10.72 -0.25 16.44
CA GLY A 147 -10.12 -0.64 17.72
C GLY A 147 -10.69 -1.94 18.27
N TYR A 148 -11.98 -2.22 18.04
CA TYR A 148 -12.61 -3.47 18.45
C TYR A 148 -12.06 -4.69 17.68
N ILE A 149 -11.96 -4.60 16.36
CA ILE A 149 -11.40 -5.67 15.51
C ILE A 149 -9.93 -5.91 15.85
N ASP A 150 -9.14 -4.85 16.02
CA ASP A 150 -7.73 -4.99 16.34
C ASP A 150 -7.53 -5.73 17.67
N ARG A 151 -8.33 -5.42 18.70
CA ARG A 151 -8.33 -6.14 19.99
C ARG A 151 -8.75 -7.61 19.85
N LEU A 152 -9.74 -7.90 19.00
CA LEU A 152 -10.20 -9.27 18.77
C LEU A 152 -9.14 -10.13 18.05
N VAL A 153 -8.44 -9.55 17.06
CA VAL A 153 -7.49 -10.29 16.22
C VAL A 153 -6.10 -10.39 16.84
N LEU A 154 -5.59 -9.29 17.41
CA LEU A 154 -4.23 -9.22 17.95
C LEU A 154 -4.19 -9.51 19.46
N GLY A 155 -5.31 -9.31 20.17
CA GLY A 155 -5.37 -9.42 21.63
C GLY A 155 -4.85 -8.16 22.34
N ASP A 156 -5.37 -7.89 23.54
CA ASP A 156 -5.02 -6.70 24.32
C ASP A 156 -3.53 -6.64 24.72
N SER A 157 -2.86 -7.80 24.79
CA SER A 157 -1.44 -7.89 25.19
C SER A 157 -0.46 -7.49 24.09
N HIS A 158 -0.92 -7.45 22.84
CA HIS A 158 -0.09 -7.15 21.66
C HIS A 158 -0.38 -5.78 21.05
N ILE A 159 -1.22 -4.98 21.71
CA ILE A 159 -1.63 -3.65 21.28
C ILE A 159 -1.00 -2.60 22.20
N TYR A 160 -0.77 -1.41 21.66
CA TYR A 160 -0.19 -0.30 22.40
C TYR A 160 -1.11 0.13 23.57
N GLY A 161 -0.64 -0.09 24.81
CA GLY A 161 -1.43 0.14 26.03
C GLY A 161 -1.54 1.60 26.50
N ASN A 162 -0.79 2.53 25.89
CA ASN A 162 -0.79 3.96 26.24
C ASN A 162 -1.10 4.85 25.03
N PRO A 163 -2.27 4.71 24.39
CA PRO A 163 -2.60 5.48 23.18
C PRO A 163 -2.66 6.98 23.47
N THR A 164 -2.36 7.83 22.48
CA THR A 164 -2.36 9.31 22.63
C THR A 164 -3.67 9.87 23.24
N PRO A 165 -4.87 9.37 22.86
CA PRO A 165 -6.12 9.75 23.51
C PRO A 165 -6.18 9.48 25.01
N LYS A 166 -5.36 8.58 25.57
CA LYS A 166 -5.33 8.27 27.01
C LYS A 166 -4.92 9.48 27.86
N ALA A 167 -4.03 10.33 27.37
CA ALA A 167 -3.56 11.50 28.10
C ALA A 167 -4.66 12.58 28.27
N ILE A 168 -5.59 12.68 27.31
CA ILE A 168 -6.61 13.74 27.26
C ILE A 168 -7.99 13.20 27.67
N TYR A 169 -8.35 12.02 27.18
CA TYR A 169 -9.67 11.42 27.35
C TYR A 169 -9.71 10.29 28.39
N GLN A 170 -8.58 9.97 29.05
CA GLN A 170 -8.48 8.92 30.06
C GLN A 170 -9.10 7.58 29.60
N THR A 171 -8.83 7.20 28.35
CA THR A 171 -9.37 5.99 27.74
C THR A 171 -8.83 4.73 28.42
N GLU A 172 -9.71 3.79 28.75
CA GLU A 172 -9.34 2.50 29.37
C GLU A 172 -8.89 1.45 28.33
N ALA A 173 -9.40 1.54 27.10
CA ALA A 173 -9.13 0.55 26.07
C ALA A 173 -7.80 0.82 25.32
N PRO A 174 -6.98 -0.21 25.07
CA PRO A 174 -5.79 -0.08 24.22
C PRO A 174 -6.20 0.17 22.77
N TYR A 175 -5.45 1.00 22.05
CA TYR A 175 -5.74 1.37 20.67
C TYR A 175 -4.46 1.64 19.89
N ASP A 176 -4.40 1.14 18.66
CA ASP A 176 -3.28 1.38 17.75
C ASP A 176 -3.76 2.05 16.45
N PRO A 177 -3.20 3.20 16.05
CA PRO A 177 -3.53 3.81 14.76
C PRO A 177 -3.05 2.98 13.55
N GLU A 178 -2.15 2.01 13.75
CA GLU A 178 -1.59 1.13 12.73
C GLU A 178 -2.26 -0.25 12.68
N GLY A 179 -3.54 -0.29 13.06
CA GLY A 179 -4.37 -1.48 13.06
C GLY A 179 -4.56 -2.17 11.71
N ILE A 180 -5.09 -3.40 11.76
CA ILE A 180 -5.30 -4.24 10.58
C ILE A 180 -6.33 -3.59 9.65
N LEU A 181 -7.40 -3.04 10.20
CA LEU A 181 -8.45 -2.40 9.41
C LEU A 181 -7.88 -1.20 8.62
N GLY A 182 -6.99 -0.41 9.23
CA GLY A 182 -6.31 0.70 8.58
C GLY A 182 -5.35 0.29 7.46
N THR A 183 -4.89 -0.96 7.42
CA THR A 183 -4.02 -1.45 6.33
C THR A 183 -4.76 -1.51 4.98
N LEU A 184 -6.08 -1.76 4.99
CA LEU A 184 -6.90 -1.82 3.78
C LEU A 184 -7.01 -0.46 3.09
N SER A 185 -7.29 0.59 3.85
CA SER A 185 -7.36 1.96 3.30
C SER A 185 -5.97 2.46 2.84
N ALA A 186 -4.90 2.09 3.56
CA ALA A 186 -3.53 2.39 3.14
C ALA A 186 -3.11 1.61 1.87
N ALA A 187 -3.58 0.37 1.70
CA ALA A 187 -3.35 -0.39 0.47
C ALA A 187 -4.04 0.28 -0.73
N PHE A 188 -5.26 0.78 -0.55
CA PHE A 188 -5.96 1.57 -1.58
C PHE A 188 -5.19 2.84 -1.96
N LEU A 189 -4.69 3.60 -0.98
CA LEU A 189 -3.87 4.78 -1.26
C LEU A 189 -2.56 4.43 -1.99
N CYS A 190 -1.94 3.30 -1.63
CA CYS A 190 -0.77 2.79 -2.34
C CYS A 190 -1.09 2.43 -3.79
N PHE A 191 -2.26 1.82 -4.04
CA PHE A 191 -2.77 1.53 -5.37
C PHE A 191 -3.00 2.79 -6.21
N LEU A 192 -3.62 3.84 -5.66
CA LEU A 192 -3.77 5.12 -6.36
C LEU A 192 -2.41 5.68 -6.81
N GLY A 193 -1.40 5.61 -5.93
CA GLY A 193 -0.03 6.01 -6.30
C GLY A 193 0.58 5.18 -7.43
N LEU A 194 0.20 3.91 -7.55
CA LEU A 194 0.61 3.04 -8.65
C LEU A 194 -0.06 3.46 -9.98
N GLN A 195 -1.35 3.79 -9.94
CA GLN A 195 -2.10 4.23 -11.11
C GLN A 195 -1.62 5.57 -11.66
N VAL A 196 -1.28 6.52 -10.78
CA VAL A 196 -0.67 7.81 -11.19
C VAL A 196 0.62 7.58 -11.99
N HIS A 197 1.44 6.59 -11.61
CA HIS A 197 2.62 6.24 -12.38
C HIS A 197 2.27 5.67 -13.76
N HIS A 198 1.29 4.77 -13.84
CA HIS A 198 0.84 4.20 -15.10
C HIS A 198 0.42 5.29 -16.10
N ILE A 199 -0.40 6.24 -15.66
CA ILE A 199 -0.86 7.37 -16.49
C ILE A 199 0.33 8.23 -16.95
N ARG A 200 1.19 8.65 -16.02
CA ARG A 200 2.37 9.48 -16.34
C ARG A 200 3.29 8.80 -17.36
N SER A 201 3.50 7.50 -17.21
CA SER A 201 4.38 6.74 -18.07
C SER A 201 3.91 6.64 -19.52
N GLN A 202 2.61 6.83 -19.77
CA GLN A 202 2.04 6.85 -21.11
C GLN A 202 2.16 8.23 -21.73
N PHE A 203 1.81 9.28 -20.98
CA PHE A 203 1.85 10.67 -21.45
C PHE A 203 3.27 11.11 -21.89
N CYS A 204 4.30 10.68 -21.14
CA CYS A 204 5.70 10.97 -21.48
C CYS A 204 6.16 10.27 -22.76
N TRP A 205 5.57 9.11 -23.12
CA TRP A 205 5.86 8.44 -24.38
C TRP A 205 5.21 9.15 -25.57
N THR A 206 3.96 9.61 -25.43
CA THR A 206 3.26 10.33 -26.51
C THR A 206 3.96 11.64 -26.87
N CYS A 207 4.37 12.44 -25.87
CA CYS A 207 5.08 13.71 -26.13
C CYS A 207 6.48 13.55 -26.75
N VAL A 208 7.13 12.38 -26.59
CA VAL A 208 8.44 12.11 -27.21
C VAL A 208 8.30 11.74 -28.69
N HIS A 209 7.16 11.19 -29.10
CA HIS A 209 6.93 10.76 -30.48
C HIS A 209 6.39 11.88 -31.40
N ASP A 210 5.87 12.97 -30.84
CA ASP A 210 5.32 14.12 -31.58
C ASP A 210 6.31 15.28 -31.82
N ILE A 211 7.60 15.12 -31.50
CA ILE A 211 8.61 16.13 -31.87
C ILE A 211 9.18 15.78 -33.25
N PRO A 212 8.86 16.53 -34.33
CA PRO A 212 9.64 16.47 -35.56
C PRO A 212 11.06 16.94 -35.22
N GLY A 213 12.00 16.00 -35.18
CA GLY A 213 13.35 16.27 -34.71
C GLY A 213 14.09 17.25 -35.62
N PRO A 214 14.82 18.25 -35.09
CA PRO A 214 15.95 18.80 -35.78
C PRO A 214 17.13 17.84 -35.68
N GLN A 215 17.97 17.85 -36.71
CA GLN A 215 19.12 16.98 -36.88
C GLN A 215 20.05 16.95 -35.64
N ARG A 216 20.69 15.79 -35.45
CA ARG A 216 21.65 15.47 -34.40
C ARG A 216 22.64 16.61 -34.15
N ALA A 217 22.66 17.15 -32.94
CA ALA A 217 23.85 17.79 -32.38
C ALA A 217 24.72 16.73 -31.68
N PRO A 218 26.06 16.76 -31.83
CA PRO A 218 26.95 15.89 -31.09
C PRO A 218 26.93 16.25 -29.59
N ARG A 219 26.93 15.23 -28.74
CA ARG A 219 26.91 15.37 -27.27
C ARG A 219 28.23 16.00 -26.78
N PRO A 220 28.22 16.95 -25.85
CA PRO A 220 29.35 17.14 -24.95
C PRO A 220 29.34 16.00 -23.91
N SER A 221 30.48 15.36 -23.77
CA SER A 221 30.80 14.43 -22.69
C SER A 221 30.74 15.15 -21.34
N SER A 222 30.41 14.37 -20.30
CA SER A 222 30.35 14.72 -18.88
C SER A 222 29.19 15.60 -18.43
N PHE A 223 28.19 14.98 -17.78
CA PHE A 223 27.67 15.34 -16.45
C PHE A 223 26.56 14.32 -16.04
N LEU A 224 26.82 13.61 -14.94
CA LEU A 224 25.95 12.76 -14.10
C LEU A 224 24.69 12.06 -14.69
N GLY A 225 24.80 10.74 -14.88
CA GLY A 225 24.18 9.80 -13.92
C GLY A 225 22.66 9.60 -13.90
N ALA A 226 21.96 9.49 -15.04
CA ALA A 226 20.62 8.87 -15.08
C ALA A 226 20.38 8.19 -16.44
N SER A 227 21.06 7.07 -16.67
CA SER A 227 20.92 6.28 -17.89
C SER A 227 19.74 5.30 -17.77
N TYR A 228 18.57 5.69 -18.26
CA TYR A 228 17.56 4.74 -18.73
C TYR A 228 17.60 4.72 -20.26
N GLY A 229 18.59 3.99 -20.79
CA GLY A 229 18.68 3.70 -22.22
C GLY A 229 17.50 2.85 -22.68
N CYS A 230 16.72 3.39 -23.62
CA CYS A 230 15.75 2.67 -24.41
C CYS A 230 16.52 1.77 -25.40
N TYR A 231 16.74 0.51 -25.02
CA TYR A 231 17.37 -0.50 -25.90
C TYR A 231 16.38 -0.86 -27.00
N ARG A 232 16.61 -0.32 -28.21
CA ARG A 232 15.95 -0.74 -29.45
C ARG A 232 16.76 -1.91 -30.01
N GLY A 233 16.31 -3.14 -29.75
CA GLY A 233 16.83 -4.35 -30.42
C GLY A 233 16.46 -4.30 -31.90
N ARG A 234 17.48 -4.18 -32.76
CA ARG A 234 17.36 -4.26 -34.21
C ARG A 234 17.56 -5.74 -34.60
N VAL A 235 16.50 -6.39 -35.06
CA VAL A 235 16.60 -7.68 -35.77
C VAL A 235 17.10 -7.33 -37.18
N MET A 236 18.20 -7.97 -37.58
CA MET A 236 18.70 -7.97 -38.97
C MET A 236 17.80 -8.83 -39.84
#